data_AF-A0A843VF37-F1
#
_entry.id   AF-A0A843VF37-F1
#
_cell.length_a   1.000
_cell.length_b   1.000
_cell.length_c   1.000
_cell.angle_alpha   90.00
_cell.angle_beta   90.00
_cell.angle_gamma   90.00
#
_symmetry.space_group_name_H-M   'P 1'
#
loop_
_entity.id
_entity.type
_entity.pdbx_description
1 polymer ?
#
loop_
_entity_poly.entity_id
_entity_poly.type
_entity_poly.pdbx_seq_one_letter_code
_entity_poly.pdbx_strand_id
1 'polypeptide(L)'
;MRFMALSRYAPYVVSDNAMMVEYFIRGLREELQNAVIPLMCKTVEEVAQRVATLERSIRARQASGSGSGFGKWGQKLKQVFKGKGRGGGGRQQF
;
A
#
# COMPACT_ATOMS: atom_id res chain seq x y z
N MET A 1 0.14 -15.78 -9.71
CA MET A 1 0.01 -15.37 -8.30
C MET A 1 -0.55 -16.51 -7.46
N ARG A 2 0.24 -17.07 -6.52
CA ARG A 2 -0.18 -18.25 -5.72
C ARG A 2 -1.42 -17.99 -4.88
N PHE A 3 -1.55 -16.79 -4.30
CA PHE A 3 -2.73 -16.39 -3.53
C PHE A 3 -4.03 -16.53 -4.34
N MET A 4 -4.11 -15.91 -5.51
CA MET A 4 -5.32 -15.97 -6.35
C MET A 4 -5.66 -17.39 -6.82
N ALA A 5 -4.65 -18.22 -7.08
CA ALA A 5 -4.87 -19.63 -7.42
C ALA A 5 -5.51 -20.39 -6.25
N LEU A 6 -5.08 -20.13 -5.02
CA LEU A 6 -5.63 -20.76 -3.81
C LEU A 6 -7.02 -20.22 -3.44
N SER A 7 -7.28 -18.93 -3.63
CA SER A 7 -8.58 -18.31 -3.34
C SER A 7 -9.74 -18.98 -4.10
N ARG A 8 -9.48 -19.51 -5.30
CA ARG A 8 -10.49 -20.24 -6.10
C ARG A 8 -11.06 -21.48 -5.41
N TYR A 9 -10.32 -22.06 -4.46
CA TYR A 9 -10.73 -23.26 -3.74
C TYR A 9 -11.36 -22.95 -2.37
N ALA A 10 -11.44 -21.68 -1.98
CA ALA A 10 -12.02 -21.25 -0.71
C ALA A 10 -13.07 -20.13 -0.89
N PRO A 11 -14.13 -20.36 -1.69
CA PRO A 11 -15.13 -19.33 -2.02
C PRO A 11 -15.95 -18.86 -0.82
N TYR A 12 -16.01 -19.65 0.25
CA TYR A 12 -16.66 -19.29 1.52
C TYR A 12 -15.77 -18.41 2.41
N VAL A 13 -14.46 -18.39 2.19
CA VAL A 13 -13.51 -17.53 2.89
C VAL A 13 -13.34 -16.21 2.16
N VAL A 14 -13.40 -16.26 0.83
CA VAL A 14 -13.10 -15.13 -0.06
C VAL A 14 -14.25 -14.97 -1.05
N SER A 15 -15.27 -14.21 -0.64
CA SER A 15 -16.52 -14.13 -1.40
C SER A 15 -16.52 -13.04 -2.48
N ASP A 16 -15.64 -12.04 -2.38
CA ASP A 16 -15.57 -10.92 -3.32
C ASP A 16 -14.14 -10.35 -3.47
N ASN A 17 -13.99 -9.41 -4.41
CA ASN A 17 -12.71 -8.75 -4.69
C ASN A 17 -12.18 -7.93 -3.51
N ALA A 18 -13.04 -7.29 -2.72
CA ALA A 18 -12.62 -6.50 -1.58
C ALA A 18 -12.02 -7.39 -0.49
N MET A 19 -12.65 -8.54 -0.21
CA MET A 19 -12.08 -9.56 0.67
C MET A 19 -10.76 -10.12 0.14
N MET A 20 -10.65 -10.38 -1.17
CA MET A 20 -9.38 -10.80 -1.77
C MET A 20 -8.26 -9.79 -1.49
N VAL A 21 -8.54 -8.51 -1.68
CA VAL A 21 -7.58 -7.43 -1.40
C VAL A 21 -7.23 -7.37 0.08
N GLU A 22 -8.21 -7.44 0.98
CA GLU A 22 -7.98 -7.38 2.42
C GLU A 22 -7.09 -8.54 2.89
N TYR A 23 -7.43 -9.78 2.53
CA TYR A 23 -6.63 -10.95 2.92
C TYR A 23 -5.24 -10.93 2.30
N PHE A 24 -5.12 -10.46 1.06
CA PHE A 24 -3.82 -10.30 0.43
C PHE A 24 -2.94 -9.30 1.21
N ILE A 25 -3.49 -8.14 1.58
CA ILE A 25 -2.79 -7.13 2.39
C ILE A 25 -2.42 -7.71 3.76
N ARG A 26 -3.35 -8.40 4.45
CA ARG A 26 -3.10 -9.01 5.76
C ARG A 26 -1.97 -10.06 5.74
N GLY A 27 -1.74 -10.70 4.59
CA GLY A 27 -0.63 -11.64 4.38
C GLY A 27 0.74 -10.99 4.16
N LEU A 28 0.84 -9.67 4.01
CA LEU A 28 2.11 -8.97 3.81
C LEU A 28 2.83 -8.71 5.14
N ARG A 29 4.13 -8.36 5.08
CA ARG A 29 4.86 -7.81 6.24
C ARG A 29 4.21 -6.49 6.67
N GLU A 30 4.11 -6.23 7.98
CA GLU A 30 3.46 -5.04 8.57
C GLU A 30 3.94 -3.71 7.95
N GLU A 31 5.24 -3.63 7.70
CA GLU A 31 5.92 -2.56 6.96
C GLU A 31 5.26 -2.24 5.60
N LEU A 32 4.94 -3.27 4.82
CA LEU A 32 4.31 -3.15 3.51
C LEU A 32 2.82 -2.89 3.64
N GLN A 33 2.17 -3.48 4.64
CA GLN A 33 0.76 -3.21 4.94
C GLN A 33 0.53 -1.71 5.18
N ASN A 34 1.32 -1.12 6.10
CA ASN A 34 1.22 0.29 6.46
C ASN A 34 1.44 1.25 5.28
N ALA A 35 2.23 0.82 4.29
CA ALA A 35 2.49 1.58 3.08
C ALA A 35 1.39 1.43 2.01
N VAL A 36 0.78 0.26 1.92
CA VAL A 36 -0.21 -0.08 0.88
C VAL A 36 -1.63 0.31 1.30
N ILE A 37 -2.01 0.14 2.57
CA ILE A 37 -3.35 0.44 3.08
C ILE A 37 -3.84 1.86 2.67
N PRO A 38 -3.01 2.93 2.79
CA PRO A 38 -3.43 4.28 2.39
C PRO A 38 -3.66 4.46 0.88
N LEU A 39 -3.18 3.55 0.04
CA LEU A 39 -3.29 3.65 -1.42
C LEU A 39 -4.67 3.23 -1.93
N MET A 40 -5.49 2.59 -1.09
CA MET A 40 -6.86 2.17 -1.42
C MET A 40 -6.95 1.38 -2.74
N CYS A 41 -6.03 0.42 -2.92
CA CYS A 41 -6.05 -0.49 -4.07
C CYS A 41 -7.37 -1.30 -4.11
N LYS A 42 -7.92 -1.49 -5.30
CA LYS A 42 -9.20 -2.17 -5.54
C LYS A 42 -9.03 -3.62 -6.00
N THR A 43 -7.83 -3.97 -6.46
CA THR A 43 -7.53 -5.33 -6.95
C THR A 43 -6.23 -5.87 -6.36
N VAL A 44 -6.11 -7.20 -6.35
CA VAL A 44 -4.90 -7.88 -5.87
C VAL A 44 -3.69 -7.54 -6.75
N GLU A 45 -3.92 -7.36 -8.04
CA GLU A 45 -2.91 -6.96 -9.02
C GLU A 45 -2.34 -5.59 -8.71
N GLU A 46 -3.20 -4.61 -8.38
CA GLU A 46 -2.77 -3.28 -7.97
C GLU A 46 -1.92 -3.35 -6.71
N VAL A 47 -2.36 -4.10 -5.69
CA VAL A 47 -1.58 -4.28 -4.46
C VAL A 47 -0.23 -4.91 -4.78
N ALA A 48 -0.20 -5.97 -5.57
CA ALA A 48 1.04 -6.66 -5.93
C ALA A 48 2.03 -5.78 -6.68
N GLN A 49 1.56 -4.96 -7.63
CA GLN A 49 2.40 -4.01 -8.36
C GLN A 49 3.00 -2.95 -7.43
N ARG A 50 2.20 -2.45 -6.48
CA ARG A 50 2.68 -1.50 -5.46
C ARG A 50 3.74 -2.16 -4.60
N VAL A 51 3.44 -3.32 -4.02
CA VAL A 51 4.37 -4.08 -3.17
C VAL A 51 5.69 -4.35 -3.90
N ALA A 52 5.67 -4.84 -5.14
CA ALA A 52 6.87 -5.12 -5.91
C ALA A 52 7.72 -3.85 -6.16
N THR A 53 7.08 -2.69 -6.27
CA THR A 53 7.78 -1.41 -6.39
C THR A 53 8.41 -1.00 -5.05
N LEU A 54 7.71 -1.24 -3.94
CA LEU A 54 8.21 -0.93 -2.61
C LEU A 54 9.40 -1.81 -2.24
N GLU A 55 9.30 -3.12 -2.45
CA GLU A 55 10.38 -4.06 -2.18
C GLU A 55 11.64 -3.72 -2.97
N ARG A 56 11.51 -3.34 -4.25
CA ARG A 56 12.64 -2.86 -5.05
C ARG A 56 13.26 -1.60 -4.46
N SER A 57 12.44 -0.64 -4.02
CA SER A 57 12.93 0.59 -3.39
C SER A 57 13.63 0.34 -2.04
N ILE A 58 13.17 -0.65 -1.27
CA ILE A 58 13.79 -1.05 0.00
C ILE A 58 15.16 -1.66 -0.28
N ARG A 59 15.23 -2.65 -1.18
CA ARG A 59 16.49 -3.32 -1.54
C ARG A 59 17.52 -2.32 -2.09
N ALA A 60 17.09 -1.40 -2.95
CA ALA A 60 17.98 -0.37 -3.50
C ALA A 60 18.59 0.53 -2.41
N ARG A 61 17.82 0.87 -1.36
CA ARG A 61 18.31 1.69 -0.23
C ARG A 61 19.22 0.92 0.72
N GLN A 62 18.95 -0.38 0.93
CA GLN A 62 19.81 -1.25 1.72
C GLN A 62 21.18 -1.44 1.05
N ALA A 63 21.20 -1.58 -0.28
CA ALA A 63 22.44 -1.66 -1.04
C ALA A 63 23.25 -0.34 -1.02
N SER A 64 22.60 0.81 -0.79
CA SER A 64 23.25 2.13 -0.76
C SER A 64 23.72 2.58 0.63
N GLY A 65 23.80 1.68 1.63
CA GLY A 65 24.41 1.96 2.94
C GLY A 65 23.70 2.98 3.85
N SER A 66 22.54 3.52 3.47
CA SER A 66 21.82 4.54 4.26
C SER A 66 20.60 3.93 4.96
N GLY A 67 20.86 3.33 6.13
CA GLY A 67 19.94 2.47 6.87
C GLY A 67 18.82 3.15 7.69
N SER A 68 18.43 4.42 7.48
CA SER A 68 17.48 5.09 8.40
C SER A 68 16.11 5.50 7.84
N GLY A 69 15.80 5.21 6.56
CA GLY A 69 14.70 5.88 5.87
C GLY A 69 13.32 5.21 5.88
N PHE A 70 13.19 3.92 6.20
CA PHE A 70 11.97 3.17 5.87
C PHE A 70 10.75 3.58 6.72
N GLY A 71 10.92 3.74 8.04
CA GLY A 71 9.84 4.17 8.94
C GLY A 71 9.28 5.57 8.62
N LYS A 72 10.14 6.49 8.15
CA LYS A 72 9.74 7.84 7.72
C LYS A 72 8.99 7.85 6.38
N TRP A 73 9.23 6.87 5.51
CA TRP A 73 8.58 6.84 4.20
C TRP A 73 7.10 6.40 4.29
N GLY A 74 6.78 5.41 5.13
CA GLY A 74 5.38 5.04 5.41
C GLY A 74 4.57 6.20 5.98
N GLN A 75 5.19 7.02 6.85
CA GLN A 75 4.60 8.24 7.37
C GLN A 75 4.44 9.34 6.30
N LYS A 76 5.45 9.52 5.43
CA LYS A 76 5.40 10.50 4.33
C LYS A 76 4.33 10.14 3.30
N LEU A 77 4.14 8.85 2.97
CA LEU A 77 3.04 8.39 2.13
C LEU A 77 1.68 8.67 2.76
N LYS A 78 1.48 8.34 4.05
CA LYS A 78 0.25 8.70 4.77
C LYS A 78 -0.02 10.22 4.68
N GLN A 79 1.01 11.06 4.77
CA GLN A 79 0.86 12.51 4.65
C GLN A 79 0.48 12.98 3.24
N VAL A 80 1.11 12.41 2.20
CA VAL A 80 0.80 12.73 0.79
C VAL A 80 -0.61 12.29 0.41
N PHE A 81 -1.04 11.11 0.86
CA PHE A 81 -2.37 10.58 0.55
C PHE A 81 -3.48 11.18 1.43
N LYS A 82 -3.17 11.64 2.65
CA LYS A 82 -4.10 12.41 3.50
C LYS A 82 -4.29 13.87 3.03
N GLY A 83 -3.49 14.34 2.08
CA GLY A 83 -3.51 15.72 1.57
C GLY A 83 -4.58 16.04 0.52
N LYS A 84 -5.34 15.06 0.01
CA LYS A 84 -6.31 15.28 -1.08
C LYS A 84 -7.74 15.37 -0.54
N GLY A 85 -8.03 16.45 0.20
CA GLY A 85 -9.36 16.65 0.78
C GLY A 85 -9.72 18.05 1.28
N ARG A 86 -8.93 19.10 1.03
CA ARG A 86 -9.33 20.49 1.35
C ARG A 86 -8.82 21.46 0.28
N GLY A 87 -9.58 21.57 -0.81
CA GLY A 87 -9.60 22.76 -1.65
C GLY A 87 -10.89 23.52 -1.37
N GLY A 88 -10.79 24.80 -0.99
CA GLY A 88 -11.96 25.67 -0.88
C GLY A 88 -11.72 26.93 -0.05
N GLY A 89 -11.28 28.00 -0.72
CA GLY A 89 -11.76 29.35 -0.42
C GLY A 89 -10.80 30.32 0.27
N GLY A 90 -10.37 31.35 -0.48
CA GLY A 90 -10.34 32.73 0.05
C GLY A 90 -8.99 33.43 0.19
N ARG A 91 -8.48 33.97 -0.93
CA ARG A 91 -7.69 35.23 -0.97
C ARG A 91 -8.52 36.33 -0.27
N GLN A 92 -7.98 37.28 0.50
CA GLN A 92 -7.04 38.32 0.09
C GLN A 92 -6.42 38.99 1.33
N GLN A 93 -5.22 39.53 1.13
CA GLN A 93 -4.50 40.44 2.02
C GLN A 93 -5.03 41.86 1.84
N PHE A 94 -4.83 42.67 2.89
CA PHE A 94 -5.01 44.12 3.03
C PHE A 94 -6.44 44.64 3.18
#